data_AF-A0A4Q0PMP0-F1
#
_entry.id   AF-A0A4Q0PMP0-F1
#
_cell.length_a   1.000
_cell.length_b   1.000
_cell.length_c   1.000
_cell.angle_alpha   90.00
_cell.angle_beta   90.00
_cell.angle_gamma   90.00
#
_symmetry.space_group_name_H-M   'P 1'
#
loop_
_entity.id
_entity.type
_entity.pdbx_description
1 polymer ?
#
loop_
_entity_poly.entity_id
_entity_poly.type
_entity_poly.pdbx_seq_one_letter_code
_entity_poly.pdbx_strand_id
1 'polypeptide(L)'
;MAEDNKKKKEELSEADIERMELLQKANEKVGKQLSINTEKGNLEEVDELRELIGKEFEDPEEKYNIYYRGIRRLLMDYLPKGKEFKEARDIIYDEKNIFLNLGKKKSDNNGIRKSDGRMTFQPVMNEILDIIVSWVAESQNPFDLYREFYELNERHGYGHEQYDKTSLSIAKSMYKLSEKD
;
A
#
# COMPACT_ATOMS: atom_id res chain seq x y z
N MET A 1 47.73 -4.57 3.95
CA MET A 1 46.51 -3.95 4.49
C MET A 1 45.55 -3.74 3.33
N ALA A 2 44.53 -4.59 3.21
CA ALA A 2 43.43 -4.42 2.28
C ALA A 2 42.19 -4.88 3.05
N GLU A 3 41.31 -3.93 3.35
CA GLU A 3 40.15 -4.12 4.22
C GLU A 3 39.07 -4.94 3.50
N ASP A 4 38.67 -6.03 4.14
CA ASP A 4 37.53 -6.87 3.79
C ASP A 4 36.23 -6.06 3.90
N ASN A 5 35.67 -5.67 2.76
CA ASN A 5 34.34 -5.06 2.70
C ASN A 5 33.26 -6.16 2.69
N LYS A 6 33.10 -6.84 3.84
CA LYS A 6 32.09 -7.87 4.04
C LYS A 6 30.72 -7.20 4.24
N LYS A 7 29.94 -7.08 3.17
CA LYS A 7 28.50 -6.76 3.22
C LYS A 7 27.83 -7.71 4.23
N LYS A 8 27.51 -7.20 5.43
CA LYS A 8 26.63 -7.89 6.37
C LYS A 8 25.27 -8.04 5.71
N LYS A 9 24.92 -9.26 5.31
CA LYS A 9 23.51 -9.63 5.09
C LYS A 9 22.79 -9.38 6.40
N GLU A 10 21.93 -8.37 6.42
CA GLU A 10 21.07 -8.04 7.54
C GLU A 10 20.00 -9.13 7.65
N GLU A 11 20.17 -10.03 8.60
CA GLU A 11 19.16 -11.03 8.94
C GLU A 11 17.97 -10.34 9.60
N LEU A 12 16.77 -10.63 9.08
CA LEU A 12 15.49 -10.20 9.62
C LEU A 12 15.34 -10.79 11.04
N SER A 13 14.86 -9.99 12.01
CA SER A 13 14.59 -10.46 13.37
C SER A 13 13.50 -11.53 13.33
N GLU A 14 13.73 -12.70 13.94
CA GLU A 14 12.77 -13.82 13.97
C GLU A 14 11.39 -13.38 14.50
N ALA A 15 11.36 -12.46 15.46
CA ALA A 15 10.13 -11.91 16.04
C ALA A 15 9.32 -11.06 15.04
N ASP A 16 9.98 -10.35 14.12
CA ASP A 16 9.30 -9.58 13.08
C ASP A 16 8.67 -10.54 12.07
N ILE A 17 9.39 -11.59 11.67
CA ILE A 17 8.88 -12.62 10.75
C ILE A 17 7.65 -13.31 11.34
N GLU A 18 7.74 -13.79 12.59
CA GLU A 18 6.61 -14.47 13.25
C GLU A 18 5.37 -13.58 13.34
N ARG A 19 5.56 -12.30 13.69
CA ARG A 19 4.46 -11.35 13.75
C ARG A 19 3.81 -11.19 12.38
N MET A 20 4.59 -11.09 11.31
CA MET A 20 4.11 -10.90 9.95
C MET A 20 3.44 -12.15 9.37
N GLU A 21 3.95 -13.34 9.70
CA GLU A 21 3.32 -14.61 9.35
C GLU A 21 1.96 -14.79 10.06
N LEU A 22 1.84 -14.33 11.31
CA LEU A 22 0.55 -14.29 12.01
C LEU A 22 -0.43 -13.34 11.30
N LEU A 23 0.04 -12.22 10.74
CA LEU A 23 -0.81 -11.31 9.97
C LEU A 23 -1.31 -11.96 8.68
N GLN A 24 -0.41 -12.63 7.96
CA GLN A 24 -0.76 -13.33 6.72
C GLN A 24 -1.87 -14.35 6.99
N LYS A 25 -1.68 -15.20 8.00
CA LYS A 25 -2.66 -16.22 8.41
C LYS A 25 -3.99 -15.62 8.91
N ALA A 26 -3.96 -14.44 9.51
CA ALA A 26 -5.18 -13.75 9.94
C ALA A 26 -5.99 -13.26 8.73
N ASN A 27 -5.33 -12.71 7.71
CA ASN A 27 -5.98 -12.18 6.52
C ASN A 27 -6.42 -13.30 5.55
N GLU A 28 -5.68 -14.40 5.43
CA GLU A 28 -6.09 -15.59 4.66
C GLU A 28 -7.47 -16.13 5.10
N LYS A 29 -7.76 -16.10 6.41
CA LYS A 29 -9.03 -16.57 6.97
C LYS A 29 -10.18 -15.61 6.67
N VAL A 30 -9.93 -14.30 6.64
CA VAL A 30 -10.94 -13.28 6.33
C VAL A 30 -11.32 -13.35 4.84
N GLY A 31 -10.34 -13.46 3.94
CA GLY A 31 -10.58 -13.63 2.50
C GLY A 31 -11.41 -14.89 2.18
N LYS A 32 -11.09 -16.04 2.81
CA LYS A 32 -11.89 -17.27 2.65
C LYS A 32 -13.31 -17.14 3.18
N GLN A 33 -13.55 -16.41 4.27
CA GLN A 33 -14.88 -16.28 4.86
C GLN A 33 -15.80 -15.29 4.11
N LEU A 34 -15.21 -14.34 3.37
CA LEU A 34 -15.94 -13.40 2.49
C LEU A 34 -16.41 -14.05 1.18
N SER A 35 -15.66 -15.03 0.64
CA SER A 35 -16.08 -15.81 -0.53
C SER A 35 -17.38 -16.62 -0.32
N ILE A 36 -17.82 -16.77 0.94
CA ILE A 36 -19.03 -17.49 1.35
C ILE A 36 -20.18 -16.51 1.70
N ASN A 37 -19.93 -15.19 1.75
CA ASN A 37 -20.93 -14.17 2.08
C ASN A 37 -21.06 -13.12 0.96
N THR A 38 -21.36 -13.55 -0.27
CA THR A 38 -21.71 -12.68 -1.41
C THR A 38 -23.13 -12.08 -1.34
N GLU A 39 -23.64 -11.80 -0.13
CA GLU A 39 -24.93 -11.16 0.08
C GLU A 39 -24.78 -9.94 1.00
N LYS A 40 -24.18 -8.85 0.48
CA LYS A 40 -24.45 -7.44 0.86
C LYS A 40 -23.44 -6.47 0.21
N GLY A 41 -23.90 -5.70 -0.78
CA GLY A 41 -23.47 -4.32 -1.11
C GLY A 41 -22.04 -4.03 -1.59
N ASN A 42 -21.05 -4.89 -1.35
CA ASN A 42 -19.64 -4.56 -1.60
C ASN A 42 -19.21 -4.62 -3.08
N LEU A 43 -19.89 -5.45 -3.89
CA LEU A 43 -19.55 -5.58 -5.32
C LEU A 43 -20.06 -4.39 -6.13
N GLU A 44 -21.25 -3.85 -5.80
CA GLU A 44 -21.83 -2.69 -6.48
C GLU A 44 -20.98 -1.42 -6.28
N GLU A 45 -20.48 -1.16 -5.07
CA GLU A 45 -19.60 0.00 -4.80
C GLU A 45 -18.28 -0.05 -5.60
N VAL A 46 -17.77 -1.24 -5.91
CA VAL A 46 -16.53 -1.42 -6.69
C VAL A 46 -16.76 -1.14 -8.18
N ASP A 47 -17.88 -1.59 -8.72
CA ASP A 47 -18.22 -1.35 -10.12
C ASP A 47 -18.49 0.14 -10.39
N GLU A 48 -19.15 0.85 -9.47
CA GLU A 48 -19.33 2.31 -9.56
C GLU A 48 -17.99 3.08 -9.58
N LEU A 49 -17.00 2.63 -8.81
CA LEU A 49 -15.66 3.27 -8.77
C LEU A 49 -14.87 3.04 -10.07
N ARG A 50 -15.08 1.91 -10.76
CA ARG A 50 -14.44 1.62 -12.05
C ARG A 50 -14.95 2.53 -13.17
N GLU A 51 -16.22 2.93 -13.13
CA GLU A 51 -16.79 3.86 -14.12
C GLU A 51 -16.17 5.27 -14.07
N LEU A 52 -15.62 5.67 -12.93
CA LEU A 52 -14.97 6.99 -12.74
C LEU A 52 -13.56 7.07 -13.36
N ILE A 53 -12.95 5.95 -13.72
CA ILE A 53 -11.54 5.88 -14.18
C ILE A 53 -11.36 6.41 -15.61
N GLY A 54 -12.42 6.46 -16.43
CA GLY A 54 -12.36 6.70 -17.88
C GLY A 54 -12.42 8.15 -18.38
N LYS A 55 -12.41 9.18 -17.51
CA LYS A 55 -12.52 10.58 -17.94
C LYS A 55 -11.16 11.30 -17.88
N GLU A 56 -10.65 11.70 -19.04
CA GLU A 56 -9.36 12.42 -19.21
C GLU A 56 -9.46 13.94 -18.98
N PHE A 57 -10.43 14.42 -18.19
CA PHE A 57 -10.53 15.82 -17.79
C PHE A 57 -10.35 15.95 -16.29
N GLU A 58 -9.59 16.97 -15.85
CA GLU A 58 -9.44 17.28 -14.42
C GLU A 58 -10.74 17.86 -13.85
N ASP A 59 -11.50 17.04 -13.14
CA ASP A 59 -12.70 17.47 -12.41
C ASP A 59 -12.40 17.51 -10.90
N PRO A 60 -12.43 18.69 -10.26
CA PRO A 60 -12.15 18.82 -8.82
C PRO A 60 -13.06 17.98 -7.92
N GLU A 61 -14.33 17.82 -8.27
CA GLU A 61 -15.30 17.01 -7.52
C GLU A 61 -15.02 15.53 -7.71
N GLU A 62 -14.72 15.10 -8.93
CA GLU A 62 -14.35 13.71 -9.23
C GLU A 62 -13.06 13.32 -8.50
N LYS A 63 -12.02 14.16 -8.53
CA LYS A 63 -10.78 13.94 -7.76
C LYS A 63 -11.02 13.83 -6.26
N TYR A 64 -11.87 14.70 -5.73
CA TYR A 64 -12.26 14.62 -4.32
C TYR A 64 -12.89 13.27 -4.01
N ASN A 65 -13.83 12.81 -4.86
CA ASN A 65 -14.51 11.54 -4.70
C ASN A 65 -13.55 10.35 -4.86
N ILE A 66 -12.70 10.33 -5.89
CA ILE A 66 -11.66 9.31 -6.09
C ILE A 66 -10.78 9.20 -4.85
N TYR A 67 -10.30 10.32 -4.32
CA TYR A 67 -9.42 10.30 -3.16
C TYR A 67 -10.14 9.86 -1.88
N TYR A 68 -11.27 10.48 -1.54
CA TYR A 68 -11.92 10.26 -0.25
C TYR A 68 -12.83 9.03 -0.21
N ARG A 69 -13.58 8.78 -1.28
CA ARG A 69 -14.55 7.68 -1.39
C ARG A 69 -13.95 6.42 -2.01
N GLY A 70 -12.95 6.57 -2.89
CA GLY A 70 -12.19 5.45 -3.43
C GLY A 70 -10.98 5.13 -2.55
N ILE A 71 -9.85 5.79 -2.82
CA ILE A 71 -8.54 5.48 -2.25
C ILE A 71 -8.57 5.42 -0.72
N ARG A 72 -8.99 6.49 -0.04
CA ARG A 72 -8.93 6.57 1.42
C ARG A 72 -9.92 5.62 2.10
N ARG A 73 -11.16 5.54 1.61
CA ARG A 73 -12.21 4.71 2.23
C ARG A 73 -11.86 3.24 2.11
N LEU A 74 -11.55 2.75 0.91
CA LEU A 74 -11.19 1.34 0.68
C LEU A 74 -10.01 0.91 1.55
N LEU A 75 -8.94 1.71 1.61
CA LEU A 75 -7.81 1.40 2.48
C LEU A 75 -8.18 1.38 3.97
N MET A 76 -9.04 2.31 4.42
CA MET A 76 -9.48 2.34 5.83
C MET A 76 -10.38 1.17 6.20
N ASP A 77 -11.16 0.67 5.25
CA ASP A 77 -12.13 -0.40 5.49
C ASP A 77 -11.45 -1.78 5.47
N TYR A 78 -10.53 -2.01 4.53
CA TYR A 78 -9.93 -3.32 4.28
C TYR A 78 -8.55 -3.54 4.91
N LEU A 79 -7.77 -2.48 5.22
CA LEU A 79 -6.49 -2.70 5.92
C LEU A 79 -6.71 -3.12 7.38
N PRO A 80 -5.87 -4.03 7.92
CA PRO A 80 -6.04 -4.59 9.24
C PRO A 80 -5.95 -3.48 10.30
N LYS A 81 -6.97 -3.38 11.17
CA LYS A 81 -7.12 -2.32 12.20
C LYS A 81 -6.46 -2.73 13.52
N GLY A 82 -5.98 -1.74 14.28
CA GLY A 82 -5.35 -1.97 15.59
C GLY A 82 -3.98 -1.29 15.73
N LYS A 83 -3.50 -1.16 16.97
CA LYS A 83 -2.18 -0.56 17.28
C LYS A 83 -1.04 -1.42 16.77
N GLU A 84 -1.20 -2.74 16.85
CA GLU A 84 -0.20 -3.71 16.41
C GLU A 84 0.05 -3.69 14.90
N PHE A 85 -0.94 -3.34 14.07
CA PHE A 85 -0.76 -3.24 12.61
C PHE A 85 -0.51 -1.80 12.14
N LYS A 86 -0.37 -0.85 13.07
CA LYS A 86 -0.18 0.56 12.72
C LYS A 86 1.05 0.77 11.85
N GLU A 87 2.16 0.13 12.20
CA GLU A 87 3.43 0.29 11.47
C GLU A 87 3.35 -0.26 10.05
N ALA A 88 2.80 -1.46 9.86
CA ALA A 88 2.57 -2.02 8.52
C ALA A 88 1.63 -1.15 7.67
N ARG A 89 0.54 -0.62 8.26
CA ARG A 89 -0.34 0.33 7.56
C ARG A 89 0.38 1.62 7.20
N ASP A 90 1.19 2.17 8.11
CA ASP A 90 1.93 3.40 7.89
C ASP A 90 2.94 3.23 6.74
N ILE A 91 3.59 2.06 6.63
CA ILE A 91 4.47 1.70 5.50
C ILE A 91 3.69 1.68 4.18
N ILE A 92 2.53 1.00 4.12
CA ILE A 92 1.66 0.99 2.92
C ILE A 92 1.22 2.40 2.55
N TYR A 93 0.84 3.21 3.54
CA TYR A 93 0.44 4.59 3.31
C TYR A 93 1.58 5.45 2.81
N ASP A 94 2.82 5.19 3.22
CA ASP A 94 3.98 5.92 2.73
C ASP A 94 4.23 5.62 1.26
N GLU A 95 4.25 4.36 0.83
CA GLU A 95 4.39 4.00 -0.59
C GLU A 95 3.27 4.60 -1.44
N LYS A 96 2.01 4.50 -1.00
CA LYS A 96 0.85 5.15 -1.64
C LYS A 96 1.06 6.66 -1.77
N ASN A 97 1.54 7.31 -0.70
CA ASN A 97 1.73 8.75 -0.70
C ASN A 97 2.94 9.17 -1.55
N ILE A 98 3.99 8.36 -1.67
CA ILE A 98 5.10 8.63 -2.59
C ILE A 98 4.58 8.70 -4.02
N PHE A 99 3.79 7.70 -4.42
CA PHE A 99 3.17 7.67 -5.74
C PHE A 99 2.29 8.89 -6.00
N LEU A 100 1.32 9.14 -5.11
CA LEU A 100 0.41 10.28 -5.22
C LEU A 100 1.15 11.63 -5.20
N ASN A 101 2.37 11.72 -4.67
CA ASN A 101 3.16 12.95 -4.66
C ASN A 101 4.30 12.96 -5.68
N LEU A 102 4.23 12.12 -6.72
CA LEU A 102 5.18 12.08 -7.82
C LEU A 102 6.63 11.89 -7.33
N GLY A 103 6.81 11.01 -6.34
CA GLY A 103 8.11 10.61 -5.81
C GLY A 103 8.64 11.38 -4.60
N LYS A 104 7.89 12.37 -4.08
CA LYS A 104 8.32 13.07 -2.86
C LYS A 104 8.16 12.19 -1.62
N LYS A 105 9.25 12.05 -0.86
CA LYS A 105 9.31 11.24 0.37
C LYS A 105 9.34 12.11 1.62
N LYS A 106 9.02 11.53 2.78
CA LYS A 106 9.18 12.23 4.06
C LYS A 106 10.65 12.36 4.43
N SER A 107 11.47 11.36 4.10
CA SER A 107 12.91 11.34 4.31
C SER A 107 13.62 12.54 3.69
N ASP A 108 13.11 13.05 2.57
CA ASP A 108 13.69 14.20 1.86
C ASP A 108 13.61 15.51 2.67
N ASN A 109 12.74 15.57 3.69
CA ASN A 109 12.37 16.79 4.39
C ASN A 109 12.14 16.55 5.89
N ASN A 110 13.07 15.88 6.58
CA ASN A 110 13.03 15.66 8.03
C ASN A 110 11.70 15.08 8.55
N GLY A 111 11.11 14.15 7.82
CA GLY A 111 9.86 13.48 8.21
C GLY A 111 8.58 14.15 7.72
N ILE A 112 8.66 15.29 7.01
CA ILE A 112 7.49 16.01 6.47
C ILE A 112 7.60 16.13 4.95
N ARG A 113 6.74 15.45 4.19
CA ARG A 113 6.80 15.39 2.71
C ARG A 113 6.71 16.76 1.98
N LYS A 114 6.12 17.79 2.62
CA LYS A 114 5.80 19.11 2.01
C LYS A 114 5.03 19.01 0.69
N SER A 115 4.20 17.99 0.56
CA SER A 115 3.37 17.74 -0.61
C SER A 115 2.11 16.99 -0.19
N ASP A 116 1.02 17.25 -0.91
CA ASP A 116 -0.29 16.70 -0.61
C ASP A 116 -0.81 15.86 -1.78
N GLY A 117 -1.04 14.56 -1.53
CA GLY A 117 -1.50 13.62 -2.54
C GLY A 117 -2.91 13.92 -3.06
N ARG A 118 -3.70 14.72 -2.33
CA ARG A 118 -5.03 15.18 -2.78
C ARG A 118 -4.97 16.15 -3.96
N MET A 119 -3.82 16.77 -4.17
CA MET A 119 -3.61 17.78 -5.20
C MET A 119 -2.97 17.20 -6.47
N THR A 120 -2.73 15.88 -6.53
CA THR A 120 -2.12 15.22 -7.69
C THR A 120 -3.04 15.18 -8.90
N PHE A 121 -2.55 14.73 -10.04
CA PHE A 121 -3.34 14.62 -11.27
C PHE A 121 -4.36 13.49 -11.21
N GLN A 122 -5.54 13.69 -11.79
CA GLN A 122 -6.61 12.69 -11.80
C GLN A 122 -6.17 11.34 -12.41
N PRO A 123 -5.40 11.28 -13.52
CA PRO A 123 -4.87 10.02 -14.04
C PRO A 123 -4.01 9.25 -13.02
N VAL A 124 -3.21 9.97 -12.22
CA VAL A 124 -2.39 9.36 -11.15
C VAL A 124 -3.29 8.79 -10.06
N MET A 125 -4.37 9.49 -9.69
CA MET A 125 -5.33 8.97 -8.72
C MET A 125 -6.05 7.73 -9.24
N ASN A 126 -6.40 7.71 -10.53
CA ASN A 126 -7.08 6.59 -11.17
C ASN A 126 -6.20 5.34 -11.21
N GLU A 127 -4.91 5.49 -11.56
CA GLU A 127 -3.96 4.37 -11.60
C GLU A 127 -3.83 3.67 -10.24
N ILE A 128 -3.67 4.44 -9.15
CA ILE A 128 -3.57 3.83 -7.83
C ILE A 128 -4.91 3.30 -7.32
N LEU A 129 -6.04 3.92 -7.70
CA LEU A 129 -7.37 3.42 -7.36
C LEU A 129 -7.61 2.04 -7.99
N ASP A 130 -7.22 1.85 -9.26
CA ASP A 130 -7.38 0.58 -9.97
C ASP A 130 -6.64 -0.57 -9.26
N ILE A 131 -5.42 -0.31 -8.79
CA ILE A 131 -4.64 -1.27 -7.98
C ILE A 131 -5.38 -1.61 -6.68
N ILE A 132 -5.90 -0.60 -5.96
CA ILE A 132 -6.62 -0.81 -4.71
C ILE A 132 -7.90 -1.62 -4.94
N VAL A 133 -8.65 -1.30 -5.99
CA VAL A 133 -9.87 -2.03 -6.37
C VAL A 133 -9.57 -3.49 -6.69
N SER A 134 -8.53 -3.75 -7.47
CA SER A 134 -8.11 -5.11 -7.82
C SER A 134 -7.67 -5.89 -6.58
N TRP A 135 -6.88 -5.25 -5.71
CA TRP A 135 -6.49 -5.83 -4.42
C TRP A 135 -7.68 -6.19 -3.53
N VAL A 136 -8.69 -5.32 -3.44
CA VAL A 136 -9.91 -5.57 -2.65
C VAL A 136 -10.71 -6.75 -3.23
N ALA A 137 -10.76 -6.86 -4.57
CA ALA A 137 -11.50 -7.92 -5.25
C ALA A 137 -10.82 -9.30 -5.15
N GLU A 138 -9.49 -9.34 -5.07
CA GLU A 138 -8.71 -10.57 -5.23
C GLU A 138 -8.17 -11.13 -3.91
N SER A 139 -7.27 -10.40 -3.24
CA SER A 139 -6.52 -10.96 -2.11
C SER A 139 -6.88 -10.35 -0.75
N GLN A 140 -7.12 -9.04 -0.71
CA GLN A 140 -7.21 -8.24 0.53
C GLN A 140 -6.01 -8.42 1.48
N ASN A 141 -4.92 -9.04 1.00
CA ASN A 141 -3.71 -9.25 1.77
C ASN A 141 -2.87 -7.96 1.73
N PRO A 142 -2.60 -7.30 2.86
CA PRO A 142 -1.88 -6.03 2.89
C PRO A 142 -0.45 -6.12 2.35
N PHE A 143 0.14 -7.32 2.29
CA PHE A 143 1.48 -7.52 1.73
C PHE A 143 1.49 -7.45 0.21
N ASP A 144 0.44 -7.96 -0.44
CA ASP A 144 0.30 -7.86 -1.89
C ASP A 144 0.09 -6.40 -2.28
N LEU A 145 -0.77 -5.68 -1.55
CA LEU A 145 -0.96 -4.24 -1.78
C LEU A 145 0.33 -3.44 -1.58
N TYR A 146 1.11 -3.78 -0.56
CA TYR A 146 2.42 -3.16 -0.36
C TYR A 146 3.34 -3.39 -1.56
N ARG A 147 3.44 -4.64 -2.04
CA ARG A 147 4.23 -4.97 -3.22
C ARG A 147 3.75 -4.20 -4.45
N GLU A 148 2.45 -4.17 -4.71
CA GLU A 148 1.90 -3.44 -5.86
C GLU A 148 2.25 -1.95 -5.82
N PHE A 149 2.16 -1.31 -4.65
CA PHE A 149 2.58 0.09 -4.51
C PHE A 149 4.10 0.28 -4.62
N TYR A 150 4.88 -0.66 -4.08
CA TYR A 150 6.33 -0.65 -4.21
C TYR A 150 6.74 -0.73 -5.68
N GLU A 151 6.23 -1.72 -6.42
CA GLU A 151 6.52 -1.89 -7.83
C GLU A 151 5.98 -0.74 -8.68
N LEU A 152 4.83 -0.18 -8.32
CA LEU A 152 4.31 1.04 -8.95
C LEU A 152 5.31 2.20 -8.81
N ASN A 153 5.86 2.44 -7.62
CA ASN A 153 6.88 3.47 -7.42
C ASN A 153 8.16 3.19 -8.21
N GLU A 154 8.58 1.93 -8.34
CA GLU A 154 9.74 1.55 -9.16
C GLU A 154 9.49 1.78 -10.66
N ARG A 155 8.30 1.41 -11.18
CA ARG A 155 7.93 1.64 -12.58
C ARG A 155 7.98 3.12 -12.96
N HIS A 156 7.64 4.00 -12.03
CA HIS A 156 7.67 5.46 -12.23
C HIS A 156 9.00 6.12 -11.82
N GLY A 157 9.97 5.35 -11.30
CA GLY A 157 11.29 5.85 -10.92
C GLY A 157 11.30 6.74 -9.68
N TYR A 158 10.31 6.60 -8.79
CA TYR A 158 10.10 7.42 -7.61
C TYR A 158 10.95 6.98 -6.40
N GLY A 159 11.32 5.69 -6.38
CA GLY A 159 11.98 5.04 -5.25
C GLY A 159 11.11 5.02 -3.99
N HIS A 160 11.73 4.72 -2.85
CA HIS A 160 10.99 4.37 -1.62
C HIS A 160 11.36 5.23 -0.42
N GLU A 161 10.47 5.21 0.58
CA GLU A 161 10.72 5.88 1.85
C GLU A 161 11.96 5.32 2.55
N GLN A 162 12.69 6.19 3.25
CA GLN A 162 13.81 5.74 4.08
C GLN A 162 13.36 5.62 5.53
N TYR A 163 13.25 4.37 5.97
CA TYR A 163 12.81 4.01 7.32
C TYR A 163 13.97 3.91 8.30
N ASP A 164 13.67 4.03 9.60
CA ASP A 164 14.58 3.54 10.63
C ASP A 164 14.70 2.01 10.56
N LYS A 165 15.65 1.44 11.31
CA LYS A 165 16.00 0.02 11.21
C LYS A 165 14.82 -0.92 11.46
N THR A 166 13.89 -0.55 12.34
CA THR A 166 12.74 -1.39 12.72
C THR A 166 11.70 -1.39 11.61
N SER A 167 11.29 -0.21 11.15
CA SER A 167 10.32 -0.11 10.05
C SER A 167 10.90 -0.66 8.74
N LEU A 168 12.23 -0.59 8.53
CA LEU A 168 12.89 -1.20 7.38
C LEU A 168 12.85 -2.74 7.40
N SER A 169 13.03 -3.38 8.57
CA SER A 169 12.93 -4.84 8.67
C SER A 169 11.50 -5.32 8.35
N ILE A 170 10.51 -4.57 8.82
CA ILE A 170 9.09 -4.83 8.54
C ILE A 170 8.81 -4.67 7.05
N ALA A 171 9.22 -3.56 6.42
CA ALA A 171 9.03 -3.33 4.99
C ALA A 171 9.66 -4.44 4.13
N LYS A 172 10.90 -4.84 4.44
CA LYS A 172 11.58 -5.97 3.77
C LYS A 172 10.83 -7.30 3.98
N SER A 173 10.28 -7.52 5.17
CA SER A 173 9.48 -8.72 5.48
C SER A 173 8.18 -8.75 4.68
N MET A 174 7.48 -7.61 4.58
CA MET A 174 6.26 -7.47 3.78
C MET A 174 6.52 -7.84 2.33
N TYR A 175 7.58 -7.27 1.74
CA TYR A 175 7.96 -7.57 0.36
C TYR A 175 8.23 -9.07 0.17
N LYS A 176 9.12 -9.64 0.99
CA LYS A 176 9.50 -11.05 0.87
C LYS A 176 8.34 -12.02 1.09
N LEU A 177 7.40 -11.69 1.97
CA LEU A 177 6.21 -12.53 2.22
C LEU A 177 5.21 -12.45 1.08
N SER A 178 5.14 -11.33 0.37
CA SER A 178 4.35 -11.23 -0.86
C SER A 178 4.94 -12.07 -2.00
N GLU A 179 6.26 -12.19 -2.11
CA GLU A 179 6.91 -13.01 -3.17
C GLU A 179 6.70 -14.53 -3.03
N LYS A 180 6.20 -14.99 -1.87
CA LYS A 180 5.91 -16.42 -1.65
C LYS A 180 4.51 -16.75 -2.14
N ASP A 181 4.41 -16.99 -3.45
CA ASP A 181 3.33 -17.76 -4.08
C ASP A 181 3.82 -19.17 -4.45
#